data_AF-A0A075V2F5-F1
#
_entry.id   AF-A0A075V2F5-F1
#
_cell.length_a   1.000
_cell.length_b   1.000
_cell.length_c   1.000
_cell.angle_alpha   90.00
_cell.angle_beta   90.00
_cell.angle_gamma   90.00
#
_symmetry.space_group_name_H-M   'P 1'
#
loop_
_entity.id
_entity.type
_entity.pdbx_description
1 polymer ?
#
loop_
_entity_poly.entity_id
_entity_poly.type
_entity_poly.pdbx_seq_one_letter_code
_entity_poly.pdbx_strand_id
1 'polypeptide(L)'
;MSRRSTSRCFAALASLLLVAVLPGAATAAPGAPPPLPFVSQLDLSCYKTEGYKPPPTELTLKHLNPVLGKLPLETVKLGERLQLCVPVAKNGVIPPPGIVDYVRWVDLSCYRIEGRSVDFPLTLSHLNPVVQKLGIQDSHVTLLSPEQLCVPVAKNGKLPPPEILSFVRHIDLECYALRVLGIPTIPFPLTLGHLNPVLADRPKVDVKVGNARQLCVPVAKRADEIPPEVLGTVQWLDLAKADVSTAPSVVGPLTLKLTHLNPVLSHLPGEAAVITEPVQLGLPVAKNGKIPPRE
;
A
#
# COMPACT_ATOMS: atom_id res chain seq x y z
N MET A 1 25.28 62.28 61.58
CA MET A 1 26.48 62.04 60.73
C MET A 1 26.70 60.54 60.60
N SER A 2 26.96 60.06 59.37
CA SER A 2 27.77 58.87 58.99
C SER A 2 27.52 57.52 59.70
N ARG A 3 27.00 56.46 59.06
CA ARG A 3 27.57 55.53 58.04
C ARG A 3 28.06 54.19 58.65
N ARG A 4 27.76 53.10 57.91
CA ARG A 4 28.36 51.72 57.84
C ARG A 4 27.71 50.68 58.78
N SER A 5 27.06 49.60 58.29
CA SER A 5 27.49 48.47 57.41
C SER A 5 28.58 47.64 58.09
N THR A 6 28.43 46.34 58.41
CA THR A 6 28.43 45.14 57.53
C THR A 6 28.16 43.87 58.38
N SER A 7 27.34 42.88 57.95
CA SER A 7 27.74 41.58 57.31
C SER A 7 28.34 40.55 58.29
N ARG A 8 28.12 39.23 58.31
CA ARG A 8 27.31 38.19 57.64
C ARG A 8 27.67 36.89 58.39
N CYS A 9 26.76 35.92 58.51
CA CYS A 9 27.03 34.49 58.24
C CYS A 9 25.77 33.66 58.52
N PHE A 10 25.02 33.31 57.47
CA PHE A 10 24.17 32.13 57.47
C PHE A 10 24.53 31.33 56.21
N ALA A 11 25.00 30.11 56.42
CA ALA A 11 25.26 29.13 55.38
C ALA A 11 23.92 28.51 54.96
N ALA A 12 23.57 28.62 53.68
CA ALA A 12 22.47 27.88 53.09
C ALA A 12 23.08 26.73 52.27
N LEU A 13 22.85 25.49 52.72
CA LEU A 13 23.05 24.30 51.90
C LEU A 13 21.91 24.22 50.89
N ALA A 14 22.23 24.34 49.60
CA ALA A 14 21.33 24.03 48.50
C ALA A 14 21.64 22.62 47.98
N SER A 15 20.76 21.66 48.26
CA SER A 15 20.80 20.32 47.67
C SER A 15 20.24 20.38 46.25
N LEU A 16 21.11 20.36 45.24
CA LEU A 16 20.72 20.16 43.84
C LEU A 16 20.42 18.68 43.59
N LEU A 17 19.14 18.35 43.41
CA LEU A 17 18.70 17.09 42.80
C LEU A 17 18.86 17.21 41.28
N LEU A 18 19.90 16.59 40.74
CA LEU A 18 20.07 16.37 39.30
C LEU A 18 19.10 15.26 38.85
N VAL A 19 18.01 15.63 38.18
CA VAL A 19 17.18 14.69 37.42
C VAL A 19 17.88 14.46 36.08
N ALA A 20 18.56 13.33 35.95
CA ALA A 20 19.12 12.88 34.68
C ALA A 20 17.97 12.44 33.76
N VAL A 21 17.56 13.33 32.84
CA VAL A 21 16.68 12.97 31.72
C VAL A 21 17.52 12.18 30.73
N LEU A 22 17.42 10.84 30.77
CA LEU A 22 17.99 9.98 29.74
C LEU A 22 17.21 10.20 28.44
N PRO A 23 17.84 10.64 27.33
CA PRO A 23 17.19 10.63 26.04
C PRO A 23 16.95 9.16 25.67
N GLY A 24 15.67 8.77 25.61
CA GLY A 24 15.29 7.49 25.03
C GLY A 24 15.81 7.44 23.61
N ALA A 25 16.72 6.51 23.33
CA ALA A 25 17.16 6.23 21.98
C ALA A 25 15.94 5.76 21.19
N ALA A 26 15.35 6.66 20.41
CA ALA A 26 14.40 6.28 19.38
C ALA A 26 15.16 5.40 18.38
N THR A 27 15.02 4.09 18.50
CA THR A 27 15.49 3.15 17.49
C THR A 27 14.82 3.53 16.18
N ALA A 28 15.60 4.04 15.23
CA ALA A 28 15.13 4.32 13.88
C ALA A 28 14.45 3.05 13.33
N ALA A 29 13.26 3.21 12.74
CA ALA A 29 12.62 2.09 12.08
C ALA A 29 13.57 1.54 10.98
N PRO A 30 13.58 0.23 10.74
CA PRO A 30 14.33 -0.33 9.62
C PRO A 30 13.89 0.34 8.31
N GLY A 31 14.81 0.61 7.38
CA GLY A 31 14.50 1.32 6.13
C GLY A 31 13.45 0.65 5.23
N ALA A 32 13.14 -0.62 5.48
CA ALA A 32 12.03 -1.37 4.89
C ALA A 32 11.52 -2.44 5.87
N PRO A 33 10.22 -2.81 5.82
CA PRO A 33 9.70 -3.92 6.60
C PRO A 33 10.10 -5.28 5.99
N PRO A 34 10.19 -6.37 6.78
CA PRO A 34 10.52 -7.69 6.26
C PRO A 34 9.51 -8.17 5.19
N PRO A 35 9.94 -8.91 4.14
CA PRO A 35 9.12 -9.13 2.95
C PRO A 35 7.80 -9.87 3.19
N LEU A 36 7.85 -11.11 3.71
CA LEU A 36 6.62 -11.88 3.97
C LEU A 36 5.73 -11.24 5.04
N PRO A 37 6.25 -10.79 6.20
CA PRO A 37 5.44 -10.12 7.21
C PRO A 37 4.70 -8.89 6.68
N PHE A 38 5.30 -8.11 5.78
CA PHE A 38 4.64 -6.97 5.14
C PHE A 38 3.64 -7.40 4.07
N VAL A 39 4.09 -8.15 3.06
CA VAL A 39 3.26 -8.48 1.87
C VAL A 39 2.01 -9.26 2.28
N SER A 40 2.13 -10.22 3.20
CA SER A 40 0.99 -11.04 3.66
C SER A 40 -0.13 -10.24 4.35
N GLN A 41 0.15 -9.02 4.78
CA GLN A 41 -0.75 -8.15 5.54
C GLN A 41 -1.24 -6.95 4.73
N LEU A 42 -0.77 -6.78 3.49
CA LEU A 42 -1.17 -5.68 2.63
C LEU A 42 -2.40 -6.07 1.82
N ASP A 43 -3.54 -5.57 2.26
CA ASP A 43 -4.81 -5.74 1.57
C ASP A 43 -5.41 -4.38 1.24
N LEU A 44 -5.87 -4.23 0.01
CA LEU A 44 -6.31 -2.94 -0.51
C LEU A 44 -7.76 -3.01 -0.96
N SER A 45 -8.60 -2.18 -0.34
CA SER A 45 -9.95 -1.95 -0.82
C SER A 45 -9.94 -0.89 -1.91
N CYS A 46 -10.41 -1.24 -3.10
CA CYS A 46 -10.34 -0.40 -4.30
C CYS A 46 -11.71 0.17 -4.63
N TYR A 47 -11.76 1.49 -4.76
CA TYR A 47 -12.96 2.27 -5.03
C TYR A 47 -12.92 2.76 -6.46
N LYS A 48 -14.02 2.63 -7.18
CA LYS A 48 -14.18 3.32 -8.46
C LYS A 48 -14.20 4.82 -8.18
N THR A 49 -13.45 5.58 -8.96
CA THR A 49 -13.45 7.03 -8.89
C THR A 49 -13.96 7.64 -10.19
N GLU A 50 -14.41 8.88 -10.14
CA GLU A 50 -14.52 9.69 -11.34
C GLU A 50 -13.12 9.92 -11.94
N GLY A 51 -13.09 10.02 -13.28
CA GLY A 51 -11.86 10.12 -14.06
C GLY A 51 -11.13 11.43 -13.80
N TYR A 52 -9.94 11.35 -13.21
CA TYR A 52 -8.94 12.41 -13.28
C TYR A 52 -8.01 12.09 -14.46
N LYS A 53 -7.82 13.05 -15.37
CA LYS A 53 -6.89 12.89 -16.50
C LYS A 53 -5.57 13.61 -16.19
N PRO A 54 -4.46 12.89 -15.97
CA PRO A 54 -3.17 13.51 -15.79
C PRO A 54 -2.68 14.19 -17.09
N PRO A 55 -1.72 15.12 -17.00
CA PRO A 55 -0.95 15.55 -18.16
C PRO A 55 -0.38 14.34 -18.93
N PRO A 56 -0.26 14.42 -20.28
CA PRO A 56 0.30 13.34 -21.08
C PRO A 56 1.66 12.89 -20.53
N THR A 57 1.73 11.65 -20.05
CA THR A 57 2.90 11.09 -19.39
C THR A 57 3.17 9.71 -19.97
N GLU A 58 4.38 9.49 -20.45
CA GLU A 58 4.85 8.21 -20.96
C GLU A 58 5.91 7.66 -20.01
N LEU A 59 5.81 6.36 -19.68
CA LEU A 59 6.66 5.69 -18.71
C LEU A 59 7.21 4.41 -19.31
N THR A 60 8.49 4.12 -19.07
CA THR A 60 9.05 2.80 -19.32
C THR A 60 9.12 2.02 -18.01
N LEU A 61 8.45 0.88 -17.98
CA LEU A 61 8.30 -0.01 -16.83
C LEU A 61 9.22 -1.23 -16.95
N LYS A 62 9.71 -1.69 -15.80
CA LYS A 62 10.48 -2.92 -15.62
C LYS A 62 9.87 -3.73 -14.49
N HIS A 63 9.58 -5.01 -14.74
CA HIS A 63 9.14 -5.94 -13.71
C HIS A 63 10.21 -6.16 -12.65
N LEU A 64 9.81 -6.06 -11.38
CA LEU A 64 10.67 -6.31 -10.23
C LEU A 64 10.54 -7.75 -9.74
N ASN A 65 9.36 -8.35 -9.88
CA ASN A 65 9.11 -9.68 -9.35
C ASN A 65 9.99 -10.75 -10.02
N PRO A 66 10.63 -11.66 -9.25
CA PRO A 66 11.55 -12.65 -9.81
C PRO A 66 10.90 -13.66 -10.77
N VAL A 67 9.58 -13.90 -10.67
CA VAL A 67 8.84 -14.78 -11.61
C VAL A 67 8.64 -14.09 -12.96
N LEU A 68 8.49 -12.76 -12.97
CA LEU A 68 8.19 -11.97 -14.18
C LEU A 68 9.37 -11.10 -14.65
N GLY A 69 10.51 -11.12 -13.95
CA GLY A 69 11.65 -10.24 -14.22
C GLY A 69 12.35 -10.46 -15.56
N LYS A 70 11.98 -11.52 -16.30
CA LYS A 70 12.44 -11.77 -17.68
C LYS A 70 11.52 -11.19 -18.76
N LEU A 71 10.37 -10.64 -18.37
CA LEU A 71 9.51 -9.94 -19.32
C LEU A 71 10.23 -8.69 -19.84
N PRO A 72 9.99 -8.31 -21.12
CA PRO A 72 10.62 -7.15 -21.70
C PRO A 72 10.21 -5.87 -20.98
N LEU A 73 11.02 -4.82 -21.14
CA LEU A 73 10.61 -3.47 -20.76
C LEU A 73 9.38 -3.06 -21.57
N GLU A 74 8.45 -2.39 -20.92
CA GLU A 74 7.20 -1.94 -21.53
C GLU A 74 7.10 -0.42 -21.44
N THR A 75 6.68 0.23 -22.53
CA THR A 75 6.41 1.66 -22.53
C THR A 75 4.91 1.88 -22.56
N VAL A 76 4.39 2.57 -21.55
CA VAL A 76 2.96 2.82 -21.35
C VAL A 76 2.67 4.32 -21.31
N LYS A 77 1.45 4.71 -21.69
CA LYS A 77 0.94 6.06 -21.53
C LYS A 77 -0.08 6.08 -20.40
N LEU A 78 0.07 7.01 -19.47
CA LEU A 78 -0.93 7.21 -18.41
C LEU A 78 -2.21 7.79 -19.00
N GLY A 79 -3.30 7.02 -18.88
CA GLY A 79 -4.67 7.45 -19.14
C GLY A 79 -5.31 8.06 -17.89
N GLU A 80 -6.64 8.04 -17.85
CA GLU A 80 -7.40 8.53 -16.69
C GLU A 80 -7.23 7.63 -15.46
N ARG A 81 -7.34 8.22 -14.25
CA ARG A 81 -7.46 7.47 -13.01
C ARG A 81 -8.82 6.77 -12.97
N LEU A 82 -8.80 5.45 -12.81
CA LEU A 82 -10.00 4.62 -12.72
C LEU A 82 -10.39 4.30 -11.28
N GLN A 83 -9.39 4.15 -10.39
CA GLN A 83 -9.61 3.69 -9.03
C GLN A 83 -8.64 4.34 -8.02
N LEU A 84 -9.08 4.37 -6.77
CA LEU A 84 -8.25 4.62 -5.59
C LEU A 84 -8.32 3.38 -4.69
N CYS A 85 -7.16 2.79 -4.39
CA CYS A 85 -7.03 1.63 -3.52
C CYS A 85 -6.42 2.05 -2.18
N VAL A 86 -7.03 1.64 -1.07
CA VAL A 86 -6.66 2.06 0.29
C VAL A 86 -6.53 0.85 1.22
N PRO A 87 -5.66 0.89 2.24
CA PRO A 87 -5.34 -0.27 3.05
C PRO A 87 -6.47 -0.58 4.04
N VAL A 88 -6.79 -1.87 4.16
CA VAL A 88 -7.85 -2.40 5.03
C VAL A 88 -7.39 -3.63 5.81
N ALA A 89 -7.94 -3.79 7.01
CA ALA A 89 -7.89 -5.02 7.77
C ALA A 89 -9.13 -5.88 7.47
N LYS A 90 -8.98 -7.21 7.57
CA LYS A 90 -10.07 -8.18 7.39
C LYS A 90 -10.47 -8.80 8.71
N ASN A 91 -11.77 -8.90 8.95
CA ASN A 91 -12.37 -9.58 10.10
C ASN A 91 -11.80 -9.09 11.44
N GLY A 92 -11.43 -7.80 11.52
CA GLY A 92 -10.82 -7.20 12.70
C GLY A 92 -9.37 -7.63 13.00
N VAL A 93 -8.73 -8.43 12.13
CA VAL A 93 -7.34 -8.83 12.28
C VAL A 93 -6.44 -7.68 11.80
N ILE A 94 -5.89 -6.93 12.76
CA ILE A 94 -4.96 -5.83 12.50
C ILE A 94 -3.54 -6.41 12.34
N PRO A 95 -2.74 -5.93 11.36
CA PRO A 95 -1.35 -6.34 11.24
C PRO A 95 -0.55 -6.04 12.52
N PRO A 96 0.51 -6.81 12.83
CA PRO A 96 1.33 -6.57 14.02
C PRO A 96 1.95 -5.15 14.05
N PRO A 97 2.29 -4.63 15.25
CA PRO A 97 3.07 -3.39 15.39
C PRO A 97 4.34 -3.43 14.53
N GLY A 98 4.76 -2.30 13.98
CA GLY A 98 5.88 -2.22 13.04
C GLY A 98 5.52 -2.63 11.61
N ILE A 99 4.54 -3.51 11.37
CA ILE A 99 4.03 -3.81 10.02
C ILE A 99 2.85 -2.91 9.67
N VAL A 100 1.89 -2.76 10.60
CA VAL A 100 0.74 -1.85 10.42
C VAL A 100 1.20 -0.41 10.19
N ASP A 101 2.37 -0.05 10.73
CA ASP A 101 2.98 1.27 10.56
C ASP A 101 3.35 1.57 9.12
N TYR A 102 3.66 0.57 8.30
CA TYR A 102 3.84 0.73 6.85
C TYR A 102 2.51 0.58 6.10
N VAL A 103 1.78 -0.52 6.37
CA VAL A 103 0.57 -0.89 5.61
C VAL A 103 -0.45 0.25 5.57
N ARG A 104 -0.66 0.96 6.68
CA ARG A 104 -1.66 2.05 6.76
C ARG A 104 -1.39 3.24 5.83
N TRP A 105 -0.18 3.35 5.28
CA TRP A 105 0.22 4.42 4.38
C TRP A 105 0.29 4.00 2.90
N VAL A 106 -0.02 2.74 2.58
CA VAL A 106 0.01 2.24 1.20
C VAL A 106 -1.32 2.53 0.52
N ASP A 107 -1.43 3.72 -0.06
CA ASP A 107 -2.58 4.11 -0.87
C ASP A 107 -2.16 4.30 -2.31
N LEU A 108 -2.93 3.73 -3.23
CA LEU A 108 -2.56 3.67 -4.64
C LEU A 108 -3.64 4.31 -5.52
N SER A 109 -3.22 5.27 -6.35
CA SER A 109 -4.03 5.82 -7.43
C SER A 109 -3.77 4.98 -8.69
N CYS A 110 -4.82 4.38 -9.26
CA CYS A 110 -4.71 3.43 -10.36
C CYS A 110 -5.19 4.05 -11.68
N TYR A 111 -4.25 4.27 -12.59
CA TYR A 111 -4.45 4.87 -13.90
C TYR A 111 -4.64 3.81 -14.96
N ARG A 112 -5.52 4.07 -15.92
CA ARG A 112 -5.59 3.27 -17.14
C ARG A 112 -4.24 3.31 -17.85
N ILE A 113 -3.78 2.15 -18.29
CA ILE A 113 -2.69 2.01 -19.25
C ILE A 113 -3.12 0.99 -20.31
N GLU A 114 -2.41 0.96 -21.42
CA GLU A 114 -2.60 -0.03 -22.48
C GLU A 114 -1.23 -0.57 -22.88
N GLY A 115 -1.18 -1.86 -23.16
CA GLY A 115 0.06 -2.56 -23.43
C GLY A 115 -0.18 -3.91 -24.08
N ARG A 116 0.90 -4.65 -24.34
CA ARG A 116 0.82 -5.92 -25.07
C ARG A 116 0.39 -7.06 -24.13
N SER A 117 -0.38 -8.00 -24.67
CA SER A 117 -0.66 -9.25 -23.95
C SER A 117 0.63 -10.03 -23.71
N VAL A 118 0.78 -10.57 -22.50
CA VAL A 118 1.93 -11.39 -22.10
C VAL A 118 1.63 -12.89 -22.28
N ASP A 119 0.37 -13.30 -22.14
CA ASP A 119 -0.10 -14.69 -22.23
C ASP A 119 0.70 -15.67 -21.35
N PHE A 120 0.96 -15.26 -20.10
CA PHE A 120 1.84 -15.98 -19.17
C PHE A 120 1.04 -16.81 -18.15
N PRO A 121 1.19 -18.15 -18.10
CA PRO A 121 0.47 -18.98 -17.13
C PRO A 121 1.07 -18.84 -15.73
N LEU A 122 0.20 -18.78 -14.72
CA LEU A 122 0.57 -18.64 -13.31
C LEU A 122 -0.32 -19.52 -12.41
N THR A 123 0.24 -19.96 -11.30
CA THR A 123 -0.50 -20.43 -10.13
C THR A 123 -0.39 -19.36 -9.05
N LEU A 124 -1.52 -18.88 -8.53
CA LEU A 124 -1.62 -17.88 -7.47
C LEU A 124 -2.02 -18.53 -6.16
N SER A 125 -1.22 -18.33 -5.12
CA SER A 125 -1.49 -18.85 -3.77
C SER A 125 -1.69 -17.68 -2.81
N HIS A 126 -2.79 -17.67 -2.03
CA HIS A 126 -3.04 -16.58 -1.09
C HIS A 126 -1.98 -16.51 0.01
N LEU A 127 -1.51 -15.31 0.32
CA LEU A 127 -0.56 -15.05 1.42
C LEU A 127 -1.26 -14.55 2.68
N ASN A 128 -2.46 -13.99 2.56
CA ASN A 128 -3.16 -13.46 3.72
C ASN A 128 -3.63 -14.60 4.66
N PRO A 129 -3.25 -14.58 5.95
CA PRO A 129 -3.57 -15.67 6.87
C PRO A 129 -5.07 -15.82 7.17
N VAL A 130 -5.86 -14.75 7.07
CA VAL A 130 -7.33 -14.84 7.22
C VAL A 130 -7.92 -15.60 6.05
N VAL A 131 -7.48 -15.32 4.82
CA VAL A 131 -7.96 -15.99 3.60
C VAL A 131 -7.50 -17.45 3.56
N GLN A 132 -6.27 -17.75 3.96
CA GLN A 132 -5.77 -19.12 4.07
C GLN A 132 -6.60 -19.96 5.07
N LYS A 133 -6.98 -19.39 6.21
CA LYS A 133 -7.83 -20.07 7.21
C LYS A 133 -9.23 -20.41 6.69
N LEU A 134 -9.72 -19.70 5.67
CA LEU A 134 -10.98 -20.01 5.00
C LEU A 134 -10.86 -21.20 4.02
N GLY A 135 -9.66 -21.74 3.81
CA GLY A 135 -9.44 -22.87 2.91
C GLY A 135 -9.57 -22.52 1.43
N ILE A 136 -9.40 -21.24 1.07
CA ILE A 136 -9.43 -20.81 -0.33
C ILE A 136 -8.24 -21.42 -1.06
N GLN A 137 -8.53 -22.17 -2.12
CA GLN A 137 -7.54 -22.89 -2.91
C GLN A 137 -6.75 -21.96 -3.82
N ASP A 138 -5.60 -22.45 -4.26
CA ASP A 138 -4.78 -21.79 -5.27
C ASP A 138 -5.55 -21.64 -6.59
N SER A 139 -5.29 -20.55 -7.30
CA SER A 139 -5.93 -20.23 -8.58
C SER A 139 -4.95 -20.39 -9.72
N HIS A 140 -5.34 -21.15 -10.75
CA HIS A 140 -4.58 -21.23 -12.00
C HIS A 140 -5.09 -20.17 -12.97
N VAL A 141 -4.22 -19.34 -13.50
CA VAL A 141 -4.60 -18.19 -14.34
C VAL A 141 -3.65 -18.03 -15.53
N THR A 142 -4.09 -17.31 -16.56
CA THR A 142 -3.23 -16.70 -17.57
C THR A 142 -3.23 -15.19 -17.39
N LEU A 143 -2.04 -14.59 -17.27
CA LEU A 143 -1.80 -13.15 -17.32
C LEU A 143 -1.95 -12.68 -18.77
N LEU A 144 -2.80 -11.69 -19.02
CA LEU A 144 -3.10 -11.18 -20.37
C LEU A 144 -2.42 -9.82 -20.60
N SER A 145 -3.19 -8.79 -20.94
CA SER A 145 -2.71 -7.42 -21.17
C SER A 145 -2.71 -6.57 -19.91
N PRO A 146 -1.79 -5.60 -19.78
CA PRO A 146 -1.85 -4.60 -18.72
C PRO A 146 -3.04 -3.67 -18.94
N GLU A 147 -3.70 -3.30 -17.84
CA GLU A 147 -4.88 -2.44 -17.84
C GLU A 147 -4.72 -1.22 -16.92
N GLN A 148 -3.95 -1.35 -15.85
CA GLN A 148 -3.73 -0.25 -14.90
C GLN A 148 -2.29 -0.15 -14.38
N LEU A 149 -1.83 1.07 -14.14
CA LEU A 149 -0.65 1.36 -13.33
C LEU A 149 -1.11 2.04 -12.03
N CYS A 150 -0.90 1.37 -10.90
CA CYS A 150 -1.21 1.86 -9.57
C CYS A 150 0.03 2.44 -8.91
N VAL A 151 -0.04 3.71 -8.52
CA VAL A 151 1.12 4.49 -8.01
C VAL A 151 0.79 5.10 -6.63
N PRO A 152 1.80 5.29 -5.76
CA PRO A 152 1.57 5.67 -4.38
C PRO A 152 1.14 7.14 -4.27
N VAL A 153 0.13 7.39 -3.44
CA VAL A 153 -0.42 8.73 -3.17
C VAL A 153 -0.64 8.95 -1.67
N ALA A 154 -0.54 10.20 -1.24
CA ALA A 154 -1.00 10.64 0.08
C ALA A 154 -2.41 11.25 -0.02
N LYS A 155 -3.17 11.20 1.07
CA LYS A 155 -4.51 11.79 1.17
C LYS A 155 -4.53 13.02 2.05
N ASN A 156 -5.24 14.05 1.61
CA ASN A 156 -5.54 15.29 2.35
C ASN A 156 -4.29 15.95 2.95
N GLY A 157 -3.16 15.89 2.23
CA GLY A 157 -1.88 16.45 2.68
C GLY A 157 -1.22 15.71 3.84
N LYS A 158 -1.80 14.61 4.34
CA LYS A 158 -1.16 13.78 5.37
C LYS A 158 -0.13 12.86 4.73
N LEU A 159 1.14 13.20 4.91
CA LEU A 159 2.27 12.40 4.46
C LEU A 159 2.64 11.31 5.49
N PRO A 160 3.16 10.16 5.05
CA PRO A 160 3.79 9.20 5.94
C PRO A 160 5.01 9.81 6.65
N PRO A 161 5.41 9.29 7.81
CA PRO A 161 6.72 9.58 8.40
C PRO A 161 7.87 9.34 7.40
N PRO A 162 8.98 10.10 7.44
CA PRO A 162 10.03 10.05 6.43
C PRO A 162 10.56 8.64 6.12
N GLU A 163 10.76 7.81 7.14
CA GLU A 163 11.22 6.43 7.05
C GLU A 163 10.23 5.49 6.36
N ILE A 164 8.92 5.74 6.54
CA ILE A 164 7.88 5.01 5.82
C ILE A 164 7.72 5.56 4.41
N LEU A 165 7.84 6.87 4.23
CA LEU A 165 7.77 7.53 2.93
C LEU A 165 8.90 7.03 2.00
N SER A 166 10.12 6.85 2.52
CA SER A 166 11.24 6.31 1.74
C SER A 166 11.00 4.90 1.22
N PHE A 167 10.08 4.14 1.83
CA PHE A 167 9.65 2.83 1.36
C PHE A 167 8.43 2.92 0.43
N VAL A 168 7.33 3.52 0.92
CA VAL A 168 6.02 3.54 0.24
C VAL A 168 6.07 4.20 -1.13
N ARG A 169 6.92 5.23 -1.30
CA ARG A 169 7.03 5.96 -2.57
C ARG A 169 7.52 5.12 -3.76
N HIS A 170 8.08 3.94 -3.51
CA HIS A 170 8.56 3.01 -4.54
C HIS A 170 7.60 1.84 -4.79
N ILE A 171 6.38 1.87 -4.22
CA ILE A 171 5.36 0.85 -4.46
C ILE A 171 4.55 1.22 -5.69
N ASP A 172 4.98 0.72 -6.84
CA ASP A 172 4.26 0.84 -8.10
C ASP A 172 3.86 -0.54 -8.60
N LEU A 173 2.59 -0.69 -8.93
CA LEU A 173 2.02 -1.97 -9.36
C LEU A 173 1.40 -1.86 -10.74
N GLU A 174 1.87 -2.68 -11.66
CA GLU A 174 1.24 -2.88 -12.96
C GLU A 174 0.21 -4.00 -12.86
N CYS A 175 -1.05 -3.69 -13.19
CA CYS A 175 -2.18 -4.60 -13.08
C CYS A 175 -2.60 -5.13 -14.45
N TYR A 176 -2.55 -6.45 -14.57
CA TYR A 176 -2.89 -7.20 -15.78
C TYR A 176 -4.26 -7.85 -15.66
N ALA A 177 -5.00 -7.88 -16.77
CA ALA A 177 -6.17 -8.72 -16.88
C ALA A 177 -5.81 -10.21 -16.69
N LEU A 178 -6.74 -10.95 -16.07
CA LEU A 178 -6.61 -12.38 -15.83
C LEU A 178 -7.68 -13.17 -16.58
N ARG A 179 -7.26 -14.33 -17.11
CA ARG A 179 -8.16 -15.43 -17.45
C ARG A 179 -8.00 -16.54 -16.42
N VAL A 180 -9.04 -16.82 -15.66
CA VAL A 180 -9.07 -17.95 -14.70
C VAL A 180 -9.21 -19.26 -15.46
N LEU A 181 -8.36 -20.24 -15.12
CA LEU A 181 -8.38 -21.58 -15.66
C LEU A 181 -9.01 -22.51 -14.61
N GLY A 182 -10.13 -23.14 -14.94
CA GLY A 182 -10.82 -24.09 -14.05
C GLY A 182 -12.07 -23.52 -13.38
N ILE A 183 -12.39 -24.05 -12.20
CA ILE A 183 -13.63 -23.73 -11.48
C ILE A 183 -13.47 -22.36 -10.81
N PRO A 184 -14.40 -21.41 -11.04
CA PRO A 184 -14.40 -20.11 -10.36
C PRO A 184 -14.38 -20.26 -8.83
N THR A 185 -13.72 -19.34 -8.15
CA THR A 185 -13.68 -19.34 -6.68
C THR A 185 -15.09 -19.17 -6.12
N ILE A 186 -15.45 -20.00 -5.15
CA ILE A 186 -16.71 -19.84 -4.42
C ILE A 186 -16.65 -18.51 -3.67
N PRO A 187 -17.58 -17.58 -3.90
CA PRO A 187 -17.51 -16.30 -3.24
C PRO A 187 -17.60 -16.41 -1.72
N PHE A 188 -16.73 -15.70 -0.99
CA PHE A 188 -16.60 -15.79 0.46
C PHE A 188 -16.79 -14.43 1.14
N PRO A 189 -17.38 -14.40 2.36
CA PRO A 189 -17.63 -13.16 3.07
C PRO A 189 -16.39 -12.67 3.83
N LEU A 190 -16.26 -11.35 3.95
CA LEU A 190 -15.28 -10.67 4.80
C LEU A 190 -15.89 -9.38 5.37
N THR A 191 -15.40 -8.95 6.53
CA THR A 191 -15.62 -7.60 7.06
C THR A 191 -14.35 -6.78 6.90
N LEU A 192 -14.43 -5.63 6.21
CA LEU A 192 -13.31 -4.73 5.96
C LEU A 192 -13.35 -3.52 6.90
N GLY A 193 -12.21 -3.16 7.48
CA GLY A 193 -12.03 -1.93 8.24
C GLY A 193 -10.83 -1.14 7.75
N HIS A 194 -10.95 0.17 7.58
CA HIS A 194 -9.85 1.00 7.09
C HIS A 194 -8.68 1.06 8.06
N LEU A 195 -7.46 0.92 7.53
CA LEU A 195 -6.23 1.12 8.29
C LEU A 195 -5.67 2.54 8.11
N ASN A 196 -5.99 3.19 6.99
CA ASN A 196 -5.46 4.52 6.71
C ASN A 196 -5.97 5.56 7.72
N PRO A 197 -5.09 6.41 8.31
CA PRO A 197 -5.47 7.38 9.34
C PRO A 197 -6.42 8.49 8.88
N VAL A 198 -6.59 8.72 7.57
CA VAL A 198 -7.58 9.66 7.02
C VAL A 198 -8.96 9.01 6.89
N LEU A 199 -9.03 7.67 6.85
CA LEU A 199 -10.25 6.90 6.66
C LEU A 199 -10.63 6.05 7.89
N ALA A 200 -9.86 6.11 8.98
CA ALA A 200 -10.02 5.21 10.14
C ALA A 200 -11.40 5.29 10.80
N ASP A 201 -12.06 6.45 10.76
CA ASP A 201 -13.39 6.66 11.36
C ASP A 201 -14.54 6.18 10.46
N ARG A 202 -14.25 5.68 9.26
CA ARG A 202 -15.26 5.08 8.37
C ARG A 202 -15.81 3.80 9.00
N PRO A 203 -17.13 3.55 8.89
CA PRO A 203 -17.71 2.28 9.30
C PRO A 203 -17.05 1.09 8.59
N LYS A 204 -17.01 -0.04 9.28
CA LYS A 204 -16.63 -1.31 8.66
C LYS A 204 -17.67 -1.70 7.61
N VAL A 205 -17.21 -2.39 6.57
CA VAL A 205 -18.05 -2.80 5.43
C VAL A 205 -17.98 -4.31 5.27
N ASP A 206 -19.14 -4.97 5.25
CA ASP A 206 -19.24 -6.37 4.90
C ASP A 206 -19.27 -6.54 3.38
N VAL A 207 -18.40 -7.41 2.90
CA VAL A 207 -18.21 -7.68 1.47
C VAL A 207 -18.30 -9.17 1.20
N LYS A 208 -18.75 -9.51 0.00
CA LYS A 208 -18.62 -10.86 -0.57
C LYS A 208 -17.60 -10.78 -1.69
N VAL A 209 -16.47 -11.46 -1.51
CA VAL A 209 -15.36 -11.51 -2.46
C VAL A 209 -15.67 -12.53 -3.53
N GLY A 210 -15.63 -12.11 -4.80
CA GLY A 210 -15.84 -12.96 -5.96
C GLY A 210 -14.54 -13.38 -6.64
N ASN A 211 -14.57 -13.45 -7.97
CA ASN A 211 -13.43 -13.88 -8.76
C ASN A 211 -12.36 -12.80 -8.89
N ALA A 212 -11.09 -13.21 -8.88
CA ALA A 212 -9.98 -12.38 -9.31
C ALA A 212 -10.14 -11.98 -10.78
N ARG A 213 -10.00 -10.68 -11.07
CA ARG A 213 -10.06 -10.10 -12.41
C ARG A 213 -8.71 -9.60 -12.89
N GLN A 214 -7.88 -9.14 -11.96
CA GLN A 214 -6.58 -8.59 -12.27
C GLN A 214 -5.52 -9.13 -11.32
N LEU A 215 -4.28 -9.19 -11.79
CA LEU A 215 -3.10 -9.37 -10.96
C LEU A 215 -2.22 -8.13 -11.08
N CYS A 216 -1.99 -7.46 -9.96
CA CYS A 216 -1.08 -6.34 -9.84
C CYS A 216 0.29 -6.83 -9.37
N VAL A 217 1.33 -6.49 -10.12
CA VAL A 217 2.71 -6.95 -9.90
C VAL A 217 3.66 -5.77 -9.80
N PRO A 218 4.75 -5.86 -9.02
CA PRO A 218 5.61 -4.74 -8.75
C PRO A 218 6.49 -4.41 -9.95
N VAL A 219 6.52 -3.13 -10.30
CA VAL A 219 7.31 -2.57 -11.41
C VAL A 219 8.12 -1.37 -10.93
N ALA A 220 9.24 -1.12 -11.59
CA ALA A 220 9.97 0.15 -11.47
C ALA A 220 9.83 0.95 -12.75
N LYS A 221 9.78 2.27 -12.63
CA LYS A 221 9.94 3.17 -13.77
C LYS A 221 11.43 3.31 -14.02
N ARG A 222 11.86 3.42 -15.28
CA ARG A 222 13.28 3.45 -15.67
C ARG A 222 14.13 4.51 -14.95
N ALA A 223 13.53 5.63 -14.54
CA ALA A 223 14.20 6.73 -13.83
C ALA A 223 14.13 6.62 -12.29
N ASP A 224 13.56 5.53 -11.77
CA ASP A 224 13.38 5.30 -10.33
C ASP A 224 14.59 4.55 -9.76
N GLU A 225 15.30 5.17 -8.81
CA GLU A 225 16.37 4.54 -8.06
C GLU A 225 15.80 3.96 -6.76
N ILE A 226 15.56 2.65 -6.75
CA ILE A 226 15.02 1.93 -5.60
C ILE A 226 16.18 1.40 -4.76
N PRO A 227 16.30 1.79 -3.47
CA PRO A 227 17.32 1.24 -2.58
C PRO A 227 17.22 -0.28 -2.47
N PRO A 228 18.35 -1.03 -2.42
CA PRO A 228 18.33 -2.49 -2.36
C PRO A 228 17.47 -3.08 -1.23
N GLU A 229 17.46 -2.44 -0.07
CA GLU A 229 16.64 -2.82 1.09
C GLU A 229 15.13 -2.66 0.82
N VAL A 230 14.73 -1.62 0.10
CA VAL A 230 13.34 -1.41 -0.32
C VAL A 230 12.95 -2.41 -1.39
N LEU A 231 13.83 -2.61 -2.39
CA LEU A 231 13.64 -3.59 -3.46
C LEU A 231 13.48 -5.02 -2.89
N GLY A 232 14.25 -5.35 -1.84
CA GLY A 232 14.20 -6.61 -1.11
C GLY A 232 12.78 -7.03 -0.72
N THR A 233 11.93 -6.06 -0.39
CA THR A 233 10.52 -6.25 -0.02
C THR A 233 9.55 -5.96 -1.18
N VAL A 234 9.70 -4.83 -1.88
CA VAL A 234 8.74 -4.39 -2.92
C VAL A 234 8.60 -5.39 -4.06
N GLN A 235 9.69 -6.07 -4.45
CA GLN A 235 9.66 -7.05 -5.55
C GLN A 235 8.70 -8.23 -5.33
N TRP A 236 8.26 -8.43 -4.08
CA TRP A 236 7.36 -9.52 -3.68
C TRP A 236 5.90 -9.10 -3.56
N LEU A 237 5.58 -7.83 -3.79
CA LEU A 237 4.25 -7.28 -3.57
C LEU A 237 3.34 -7.59 -4.77
N ASP A 238 2.61 -8.69 -4.68
CA ASP A 238 1.62 -9.08 -5.68
C ASP A 238 0.22 -9.08 -5.09
N LEU A 239 -0.72 -8.44 -5.78
CA LEU A 239 -2.12 -8.37 -5.35
C LEU A 239 -3.04 -8.94 -6.42
N ALA A 240 -3.79 -9.98 -6.08
CA ALA A 240 -4.93 -10.42 -6.89
C ALA A 240 -6.14 -9.54 -6.55
N LYS A 241 -6.62 -8.75 -7.52
CA LYS A 241 -7.82 -7.91 -7.37
C LYS A 241 -9.04 -8.71 -7.75
N ALA A 242 -9.87 -9.01 -6.75
CA ALA A 242 -11.15 -9.66 -6.91
C ALA A 242 -12.29 -8.66 -6.86
N ASP A 243 -13.34 -8.91 -7.64
CA ASP A 243 -14.58 -8.14 -7.52
C ASP A 243 -15.19 -8.34 -6.14
N VAL A 244 -15.73 -7.28 -5.55
CA VAL A 244 -16.49 -7.36 -4.31
C VAL A 244 -17.89 -6.82 -4.52
N SER A 245 -18.86 -7.45 -3.87
CA SER A 245 -20.20 -6.90 -3.70
C SER A 245 -20.42 -6.55 -2.23
N THR A 246 -20.95 -5.37 -1.98
CA THR A 246 -21.33 -4.91 -0.64
C THR A 246 -22.83 -5.05 -0.42
N ALA A 247 -23.25 -5.18 0.84
CA ALA A 247 -24.63 -4.92 1.18
C ALA A 247 -24.93 -3.41 0.98
N PRO A 248 -26.19 -3.01 0.74
CA PRO A 248 -26.56 -1.59 0.68
C PRO A 248 -26.06 -0.85 1.92
N SER A 249 -25.09 0.03 1.74
CA SER A 249 -24.50 0.82 2.81
C SER A 249 -25.05 2.25 2.77
N VAL A 250 -25.15 2.87 3.96
CA VAL A 250 -25.62 4.26 4.15
C VAL A 250 -24.44 5.24 4.09
N VAL A 251 -23.23 4.79 3.74
CA VAL A 251 -22.04 5.64 3.73
C VAL A 251 -22.04 6.52 2.48
N GLY A 252 -22.20 7.83 2.70
CA GLY A 252 -22.19 8.82 1.63
C GLY A 252 -20.84 8.97 0.93
N PRO A 253 -20.81 9.66 -0.23
CA PRO A 253 -19.57 9.94 -0.94
C PRO A 253 -18.60 10.76 -0.08
N LEU A 254 -17.31 10.43 -0.16
CA LEU A 254 -16.23 11.23 0.45
C LEU A 254 -15.29 11.75 -0.62
N THR A 255 -15.09 13.06 -0.62
CA THR A 255 -14.07 13.73 -1.44
C THR A 255 -12.73 13.75 -0.72
N LEU A 256 -11.68 13.33 -1.43
CA LEU A 256 -10.30 13.28 -0.98
C LEU A 256 -9.44 14.11 -1.93
N LYS A 257 -8.40 14.75 -1.39
CA LYS A 257 -7.32 15.36 -2.16
C LYS A 257 -6.13 14.42 -2.18
N LEU A 258 -5.60 14.09 -3.36
CA LEU A 258 -4.47 13.18 -3.52
C LEU A 258 -3.21 13.93 -3.92
N THR A 259 -2.06 13.44 -3.46
CA THR A 259 -0.75 13.94 -3.84
C THR A 259 0.16 12.77 -4.17
N HIS A 260 0.78 12.78 -5.34
CA HIS A 260 1.69 11.73 -5.78
C HIS A 260 2.93 11.65 -4.90
N LEU A 261 3.27 10.44 -4.48
CA LEU A 261 4.46 10.17 -3.66
C LEU A 261 5.63 9.64 -4.48
N ASN A 262 5.36 8.98 -5.62
CA ASN A 262 6.44 8.40 -6.42
C ASN A 262 7.39 9.49 -6.94
N PRO A 263 8.73 9.33 -6.82
CA PRO A 263 9.70 10.35 -7.23
C PRO A 263 9.63 10.75 -8.71
N VAL A 264 9.28 9.82 -9.59
CA VAL A 264 9.16 10.07 -11.04
C VAL A 264 7.88 10.85 -11.36
N LEU A 265 6.83 10.68 -10.55
CA LEU A 265 5.49 11.27 -10.79
C LEU A 265 5.13 12.40 -9.84
N SER A 266 6.02 12.78 -8.92
CA SER A 266 5.75 13.81 -7.90
C SER A 266 5.54 15.21 -8.48
N HIS A 267 5.88 15.41 -9.76
CA HIS A 267 5.66 16.65 -10.50
C HIS A 267 4.23 16.78 -11.05
N LEU A 268 3.45 15.69 -11.05
CA LEU A 268 2.05 15.72 -11.49
C LEU A 268 1.19 16.55 -10.52
N PRO A 269 0.17 17.27 -11.02
CA PRO A 269 -0.66 18.09 -10.15
C PRO A 269 -1.50 17.21 -9.22
N GLY A 270 -1.78 17.72 -8.02
CA GLY A 270 -2.65 17.05 -7.06
C GLY A 270 -4.03 16.76 -7.64
N GLU A 271 -4.67 15.70 -7.14
CA GLU A 271 -5.91 15.18 -7.68
C GLU A 271 -7.06 15.32 -6.68
N ALA A 272 -8.29 15.21 -7.17
CA ALA A 272 -9.46 14.95 -6.35
C ALA A 272 -9.99 13.53 -6.62
N ALA A 273 -10.42 12.83 -5.58
CA ALA A 273 -11.09 11.53 -5.68
C ALA A 273 -12.36 11.54 -4.84
N VAL A 274 -13.47 11.13 -5.44
CA VAL A 274 -14.69 10.80 -4.70
C VAL A 274 -14.76 9.29 -4.58
N ILE A 275 -14.88 8.78 -3.36
CA ILE A 275 -15.08 7.35 -3.13
C ILE A 275 -16.41 7.11 -2.42
N THR A 276 -17.11 6.08 -2.87
CA THR A 276 -18.39 5.62 -2.31
C THR A 276 -18.18 4.23 -1.71
N GLU A 277 -18.56 3.19 -2.43
CA GLU A 277 -18.45 1.79 -2.05
C GLU A 277 -17.25 1.12 -2.74
N PRO A 278 -16.62 0.14 -2.08
CA PRO A 278 -15.55 -0.61 -2.71
C PRO A 278 -16.11 -1.50 -3.81
N VAL A 279 -15.38 -1.59 -4.92
CA VAL A 279 -15.74 -2.43 -6.08
C VAL A 279 -14.81 -3.62 -6.26
N GLN A 280 -13.58 -3.52 -5.73
CA GLN A 280 -12.61 -4.60 -5.75
C GLN A 280 -11.81 -4.67 -4.45
N LEU A 281 -11.26 -5.85 -4.16
CA LEU A 281 -10.33 -6.10 -3.06
C LEU A 281 -9.04 -6.72 -3.63
N GLY A 282 -7.92 -6.03 -3.43
CA GLY A 282 -6.58 -6.55 -3.68
C GLY A 282 -6.13 -7.41 -2.51
N LEU A 283 -5.96 -8.71 -2.74
CA LEU A 283 -5.48 -9.69 -1.77
C LEU A 283 -4.05 -10.12 -2.10
N PRO A 284 -3.16 -10.23 -1.11
CA PRO A 284 -1.78 -10.61 -1.36
C PRO A 284 -1.68 -12.08 -1.78
N VAL A 285 -0.91 -12.33 -2.83
CA VAL A 285 -0.70 -13.66 -3.40
C VAL A 285 0.79 -13.91 -3.68
N ALA A 286 1.19 -15.17 -3.71
CA ALA A 286 2.46 -15.60 -4.28
C ALA A 286 2.22 -16.20 -5.68
N LYS A 287 3.24 -16.13 -6.54
CA LYS A 287 3.22 -16.73 -7.88
C LYS A 287 4.05 -18.00 -7.92
N ASN A 288 3.51 -19.08 -8.49
CA ASN A 288 4.21 -20.33 -8.79
C ASN A 288 4.97 -20.92 -7.57
N GLY A 289 4.38 -20.82 -6.38
CA GLY A 289 4.98 -21.27 -5.13
C GLY A 289 6.20 -20.46 -4.66
N LYS A 290 6.54 -19.35 -5.31
CA LYS A 290 7.60 -18.43 -4.88
C LYS A 290 7.06 -17.50 -3.80
N ILE A 291 7.19 -17.95 -2.57
CA ILE A 291 6.78 -17.22 -1.37
C ILE A 291 7.88 -16.21 -0.98
N PRO A 292 7.53 -14.98 -0.57
CA PRO A 292 8.51 -14.00 -0.08
C PRO A 292 9.30 -14.55 1.11
N PRO A 293 10.58 -14.17 1.28
CA PRO A 293 11.35 -14.59 2.45
C PRO A 293 10.79 -13.97 3.73
N ARG A 294 11.03 -14.64 4.86
CA ARG A 294 10.54 -14.20 6.18
C ARG A 294 11.31 -13.00 6.74
N GLU A 295 12.59 -12.91 6.38
CA GLU A 295 13.56 -11.91 6.82
C GLU A 295 14.12 -11.19 5.61
#